data_AF-A0A356TJ62-F1
#
_entry.id   AF-A0A356TJ62-F1
#
_cell.length_a   1.000
_cell.length_b   1.000
_cell.length_c   1.000
_cell.angle_alpha   90.00
_cell.angle_beta   90.00
_cell.angle_gamma   90.00
#
_symmetry.space_group_name_H-M   'P 1'
#
loop_
_entity.id
_entity.type
_entity.pdbx_description
1 polymer ?
#
loop_
_entity_poly.entity_id
_entity_poly.type
_entity_poly.pdbx_seq_one_letter_code
_entity_poly.pdbx_strand_id
1 'polypeptide(L)'
;MPAEQIVKATDDVGLLVVGSRGFDPLIPEWLGPVTTRALRHSHCNTLTIREVDVDLGRREHAISVLAADYRAAKALLDDDRAEEALALIQSAAERAPANATIQETLAIALERVGRDVEARGRREIAATIRRRITSDQSG
;
A
#
# COMPACT_ATOMS: atom_id res chain seq x y z
N MET A 1 6.07 11.81 -22.65
CA MET A 1 6.37 11.59 -21.21
C MET A 1 7.53 10.59 -21.07
N PRO A 2 8.36 10.62 -20.01
CA PRO A 2 9.52 9.72 -19.88
C PRO A 2 9.18 8.24 -20.05
N ALA A 3 8.04 7.79 -19.50
CA ALA A 3 7.59 6.41 -19.61
C ALA A 3 7.33 5.95 -21.07
N GLU A 4 6.80 6.82 -21.93
CA GLU A 4 6.52 6.48 -23.33
C GLU A 4 7.80 6.34 -24.14
N GLN A 5 8.78 7.20 -23.86
CA GLN A 5 10.09 7.14 -24.51
C GLN A 5 10.85 5.87 -24.10
N ILE A 6 10.77 5.48 -22.82
CA ILE A 6 11.35 4.22 -22.33
C ILE A 6 10.68 3.03 -23.01
N VAL A 7 9.34 2.98 -23.07
CA VAL A 7 8.61 1.88 -23.73
C VAL A 7 8.99 1.77 -25.20
N LYS A 8 9.00 2.88 -25.95
CA LYS A 8 9.39 2.86 -27.36
C LYS A 8 10.84 2.41 -27.56
N ALA A 9 11.74 2.78 -26.66
CA ALA A 9 13.13 2.32 -26.71
C ALA A 9 13.29 0.81 -26.44
N THR A 10 12.24 0.12 -25.94
CA THR A 10 12.28 -1.33 -25.73
C THR A 10 12.15 -2.16 -27.01
N ASP A 11 11.71 -1.55 -28.11
CA ASP A 11 11.39 -2.27 -29.36
C ASP A 11 12.61 -3.01 -29.95
N ASP A 12 13.81 -2.46 -29.76
CA ASP A 12 15.05 -2.94 -30.37
C ASP A 12 16.06 -3.57 -29.37
N VAL A 13 15.63 -3.91 -28.15
CA VAL A 13 16.52 -4.42 -27.09
C VAL A 13 16.01 -5.70 -26.42
N GLY A 14 16.91 -6.52 -25.88
CA GLY A 14 16.55 -7.79 -25.23
C GLY A 14 16.27 -7.71 -23.72
N LEU A 15 16.69 -6.62 -23.05
CA LEU A 15 16.51 -6.43 -21.62
C LEU A 15 16.46 -4.93 -21.26
N LEU A 16 15.41 -4.54 -20.55
CA LEU A 16 15.28 -3.24 -19.91
C LEU A 16 15.66 -3.34 -18.43
N VAL A 17 16.63 -2.54 -17.98
CA VAL A 17 16.98 -2.40 -16.56
C VAL A 17 16.57 -1.02 -16.07
N VAL A 18 15.73 -0.96 -15.03
CA VAL A 18 15.24 0.31 -14.46
C VAL A 18 15.49 0.36 -12.96
N GLY A 19 16.10 1.44 -12.50
CA GLY A 19 16.19 1.76 -11.07
C GLY A 19 14.91 2.42 -10.58
N SER A 20 14.37 1.94 -9.47
CA SER A 20 13.24 2.57 -8.77
C SER A 20 13.72 3.07 -7.39
N ARG A 21 13.64 4.38 -7.19
CA ARG A 21 13.92 5.05 -5.91
C ARG A 21 12.61 5.22 -5.12
N GLY A 22 12.71 5.32 -3.79
CA GLY A 22 11.56 5.64 -2.94
C GLY A 22 10.77 4.42 -2.46
N PHE A 23 11.46 3.38 -1.98
CA PHE A 23 10.80 2.27 -1.29
C PHE A 23 10.08 2.78 -0.02
N ASP A 24 8.76 2.67 -0.03
CA ASP A 24 7.91 2.97 1.11
C ASP A 24 7.56 1.67 1.85
N PRO A 25 7.94 1.52 3.13
CA PRO A 25 7.63 0.31 3.90
C PRO A 25 6.13 0.07 4.09
N LEU A 26 5.30 1.10 3.96
CA LEU A 26 3.85 1.01 4.10
C LEU A 26 3.16 0.66 2.77
N ILE A 27 3.87 0.80 1.64
CA ILE A 27 3.40 0.48 0.29
C ILE A 27 4.53 -0.25 -0.50
N PRO A 28 4.94 -1.46 -0.06
CA PRO A 28 6.13 -2.14 -0.61
C PRO A 28 6.00 -2.55 -2.09
N GLU A 29 4.77 -2.62 -2.60
CA GLU A 29 4.47 -2.91 -4.01
C GLU A 29 4.64 -1.69 -4.93
N TRP A 30 4.79 -0.48 -4.38
CA TRP A 30 4.89 0.71 -5.21
C TRP A 30 6.23 0.76 -5.95
N LEU A 31 6.16 0.81 -7.28
CA LEU A 31 7.32 0.92 -8.19
C LEU A 31 7.41 2.31 -8.83
N GLY A 32 6.48 3.22 -8.50
CA GLY A 32 6.35 4.50 -9.18
C GLY A 32 5.71 4.38 -10.57
N PRO A 33 5.20 5.50 -11.13
CA PRO A 33 4.42 5.49 -12.36
C PRO A 33 5.24 5.13 -13.61
N VAL A 34 6.53 5.53 -13.66
CA VAL A 34 7.41 5.25 -14.81
C VAL A 34 7.76 3.77 -14.88
N THR A 35 8.27 3.20 -13.79
CA THR A 35 8.62 1.77 -13.70
C THR A 35 7.40 0.89 -13.91
N THR A 36 6.25 1.25 -13.32
CA THR A 36 4.98 0.51 -13.53
C THR A 36 4.56 0.50 -15.00
N ARG A 37 4.69 1.64 -15.70
CA ARG A 37 4.34 1.72 -17.11
C ARG A 37 5.31 0.94 -17.99
N ALA A 38 6.61 1.01 -17.70
CA ALA A 38 7.62 0.22 -18.40
C ALA A 38 7.38 -1.29 -18.21
N LEU A 39 7.15 -1.77 -16.98
CA LEU A 39 6.86 -3.19 -16.72
C LEU A 39 5.61 -3.70 -17.44
N ARG A 40 4.56 -2.87 -17.56
CA ARG A 40 3.30 -3.27 -18.19
C ARG A 40 3.33 -3.28 -19.71
N HIS A 41 4.22 -2.50 -20.32
CA HIS A 41 4.18 -2.25 -21.77
C HIS A 41 5.51 -2.48 -22.49
N SER A 42 6.57 -2.84 -21.76
CA SER A 42 7.84 -3.24 -22.36
C SER A 42 7.63 -4.42 -23.30
N HIS A 43 8.24 -4.35 -24.48
CA HIS A 43 8.27 -5.45 -25.43
C HIS A 43 9.45 -6.42 -25.21
N CYS A 44 10.26 -6.19 -24.16
CA CYS A 44 11.39 -7.02 -23.78
C CYS A 44 11.38 -7.42 -22.30
N ASN A 45 12.28 -8.34 -21.92
CA ASN A 45 12.48 -8.73 -20.53
C ASN A 45 12.80 -7.50 -19.68
N THR A 46 12.28 -7.42 -18.46
CA THR A 46 12.46 -6.23 -17.61
C THR A 46 12.98 -6.62 -16.22
N LEU A 47 14.07 -5.99 -15.78
CA LEU A 47 14.64 -6.11 -14.44
C LEU A 47 14.51 -4.78 -13.71
N THR A 48 13.84 -4.77 -12.56
CA THR A 48 13.75 -3.58 -11.70
C THR A 48 14.71 -3.72 -10.52
N ILE A 49 15.58 -2.72 -10.35
CA ILE A 49 16.48 -2.61 -9.21
C ILE A 49 15.89 -1.59 -8.24
N ARG A 50 15.60 -2.01 -7.02
CA ARG A 50 15.11 -1.12 -5.96
C ARG A 50 16.22 -0.88 -4.96
N GLU A 51 16.47 0.38 -4.68
CA GLU A 51 17.28 0.76 -3.53
C GLU A 51 16.42 0.57 -2.29
N VAL A 52 16.63 -0.56 -1.61
CA VAL A 52 15.94 -0.90 -0.36
C VAL A 52 16.67 -0.29 0.84
N ASP A 53 17.58 0.69 0.69
CA ASP A 53 18.06 1.46 1.85
C ASP A 53 18.75 2.79 1.54
N VAL A 54 18.35 3.84 2.26
CA VAL A 54 19.18 5.03 2.57
C VAL A 54 18.89 5.62 3.98
N ASP A 55 17.93 5.08 4.75
CA ASP A 55 17.59 5.56 6.10
C ASP A 55 16.66 4.57 6.83
N LEU A 56 17.25 3.54 7.43
CA LEU A 56 16.54 2.55 8.25
C LEU A 56 15.73 3.20 9.39
N GLY A 57 16.27 4.25 10.01
CA GLY A 57 15.63 4.94 11.14
C GLY A 57 14.31 5.61 10.75
N ARG A 58 14.26 6.25 9.58
CA ARG A 58 13.02 6.84 9.06
C ARG A 58 11.95 5.78 8.79
N ARG A 59 12.33 4.59 8.34
CA ARG A 59 11.37 3.49 8.08
C ARG A 59 10.83 2.88 9.37
N GLU A 60 11.73 2.56 10.30
CA GLU A 60 11.35 2.06 11.62
C GLU A 60 10.41 3.05 12.31
N HIS A 61 10.68 4.35 12.19
CA HIS A 61 9.79 5.37 12.70
C HIS A 61 8.40 5.34 12.03
N ALA A 62 8.33 5.28 10.70
CA ALA A 62 7.05 5.22 9.98
C ALA A 62 6.21 3.99 10.38
N ILE A 63 6.82 2.81 10.50
CA ILE A 63 6.17 1.58 10.96
C ILE A 63 5.73 1.74 12.42
N SER A 64 6.58 2.30 13.28
CA SER A 64 6.29 2.49 14.70
C SER A 64 5.12 3.44 14.92
N VAL A 65 5.09 4.56 14.20
CA VAL A 65 3.98 5.52 14.23
C VAL A 65 2.69 4.87 13.74
N LEU A 66 2.72 4.15 12.61
CA LEU A 66 1.54 3.45 12.11
C LEU A 66 1.01 2.42 13.13
N ALA A 67 1.91 1.66 13.76
CA ALA A 67 1.54 0.69 14.79
C ALA A 67 1.00 1.37 16.05
N ALA A 68 1.52 2.54 16.42
CA ALA A 68 1.00 3.32 17.55
C ALA A 68 -0.42 3.81 17.27
N ASP A 69 -0.67 4.40 16.10
CA ASP A 69 -1.99 4.89 15.72
C ASP A 69 -3.02 3.77 15.64
N TYR A 70 -2.63 2.61 15.09
CA TYR A 70 -3.47 1.41 15.07
C TYR A 70 -3.84 0.95 16.50
N ARG A 71 -2.86 0.87 17.40
CA ARG A 71 -3.12 0.46 18.79
C ARG A 71 -4.01 1.46 19.52
N ALA A 72 -3.78 2.76 19.33
CA ALA A 72 -4.61 3.81 19.92
C ALA A 72 -6.05 3.77 19.39
N ALA A 73 -6.23 3.64 18.07
CA ALA A 73 -7.55 3.46 17.47
C ALA A 73 -8.25 2.20 17.99
N LYS A 74 -7.53 1.10 18.15
CA LYS A 74 -8.08 -0.15 18.69
C LYS A 74 -8.55 0.01 20.13
N ALA A 75 -7.75 0.65 20.99
CA ALA A 75 -8.13 0.94 22.36
C ALA A 75 -9.40 1.83 22.43
N LEU A 76 -9.47 2.87 21.60
CA LEU A 76 -10.66 3.73 21.51
C LEU A 76 -11.91 2.96 21.06
N LEU A 77 -11.78 2.03 20.11
CA LEU A 77 -12.90 1.16 19.73
C LEU A 77 -13.32 0.21 20.85
N ASP A 78 -12.37 -0.29 21.64
CA ASP A 78 -12.69 -1.15 22.79
C ASP A 78 -13.39 -0.35 23.90
N ASP A 79 -13.11 0.95 24.03
CA ASP A 79 -13.78 1.92 24.92
C ASP A 79 -15.06 2.55 24.33
N ASP A 80 -15.54 2.05 23.18
CA ASP A 80 -16.72 2.56 22.45
C ASP A 80 -16.65 4.02 21.97
N ARG A 81 -15.43 4.56 21.85
CA ARG A 81 -15.14 5.92 21.35
C ARG A 81 -14.87 5.91 19.85
N ALA A 82 -15.86 5.47 19.07
CA ALA A 82 -15.70 5.22 17.64
C ALA A 82 -15.38 6.48 16.81
N GLU A 83 -15.92 7.64 17.16
CA GLU A 83 -15.65 8.90 16.45
C GLU A 83 -14.18 9.30 16.54
N GLU A 84 -13.56 9.14 17.72
CA GLU A 84 -12.14 9.45 17.93
C GLU A 84 -11.24 8.40 17.27
N ALA A 85 -11.63 7.12 17.35
CA ALA A 85 -10.92 6.04 16.67
C ALA A 85 -10.89 6.24 15.15
N LEU A 86 -11.99 6.77 14.57
CA LEU A 86 -12.14 6.96 13.14
C LEU A 86 -11.05 7.88 12.57
N ALA A 87 -10.73 8.98 13.24
CA ALA A 87 -9.72 9.92 12.78
C ALA A 87 -8.32 9.26 12.70
N LEU A 88 -7.95 8.50 13.73
CA LEU A 88 -6.66 7.80 13.78
C LEU A 88 -6.57 6.69 12.72
N ILE A 89 -7.60 5.86 12.63
CA ILE A 89 -7.57 4.72 11.71
C ILE A 89 -7.73 5.14 10.25
N GLN A 90 -8.43 6.25 9.97
CA GLN A 90 -8.50 6.83 8.64
C GLN A 90 -7.12 7.33 8.18
N SER A 91 -6.41 8.09 9.02
CA SER A 91 -5.05 8.52 8.73
C SER A 91 -4.10 7.33 8.53
N ALA A 92 -4.25 6.26 9.32
CA ALA A 92 -3.47 5.03 9.16
C ALA A 92 -3.78 4.34 7.82
N ALA A 93 -5.04 4.31 7.40
CA ALA A 93 -5.48 3.73 6.14
C ALA A 93 -4.99 4.51 4.91
N GLU A 94 -4.84 5.83 5.02
CA GLU A 94 -4.26 6.68 3.97
C GLU A 94 -2.76 6.41 3.79
N ARG A 95 -2.03 6.16 4.89
CA ARG A 95 -0.59 5.82 4.86
C ARG A 95 -0.32 4.39 4.44
N ALA A 96 -1.18 3.45 4.83
CA ALA A 96 -1.03 2.03 4.54
C ALA A 96 -2.28 1.47 3.83
N PRO A 97 -2.58 1.93 2.59
CA PRO A 97 -3.79 1.55 1.88
C PRO A 97 -3.86 0.05 1.55
N ALA A 98 -2.70 -0.60 1.39
CA ALA A 98 -2.57 -2.03 1.10
C ALA A 98 -2.55 -2.92 2.37
N ASN A 99 -2.86 -2.37 3.55
CA ASN A 99 -2.90 -3.15 4.80
C ASN A 99 -4.33 -3.59 5.13
N ALA A 100 -4.63 -4.88 4.94
CA ALA A 100 -5.97 -5.44 5.16
C ALA A 100 -6.49 -5.25 6.60
N THR A 101 -5.63 -5.34 7.60
CA THR A 101 -6.01 -5.19 9.02
C THR A 101 -6.45 -3.76 9.32
N ILE A 102 -5.75 -2.77 8.76
CA ILE A 102 -6.10 -1.36 8.91
C ILE A 102 -7.42 -1.06 8.18
N GLN A 103 -7.60 -1.59 6.96
CA GLN A 103 -8.86 -1.42 6.22
C GLN A 103 -10.06 -2.04 6.95
N GLU A 104 -9.89 -3.23 7.55
CA GLU A 104 -10.92 -3.87 8.37
C GLU A 104 -11.26 -3.03 9.61
N THR A 105 -10.24 -2.49 10.29
CA THR A 105 -10.44 -1.69 11.49
C THR A 105 -11.13 -0.36 11.17
N LEU A 106 -10.80 0.25 10.03
CA LEU A 106 -11.53 1.42 9.52
C LEU A 106 -12.99 1.07 9.20
N ALA A 107 -13.27 -0.11 8.64
CA ALA A 107 -14.64 -0.56 8.42
C ALA A 107 -15.44 -0.65 9.73
N ILE A 108 -14.83 -1.23 10.78
CA ILE A 108 -15.45 -1.34 12.11
C ILE A 108 -15.74 0.06 12.69
N ALA A 109 -14.78 0.98 12.60
CA ALA A 109 -14.98 2.35 13.07
C ALA A 109 -16.11 3.06 12.31
N LEU A 110 -16.16 2.90 10.98
CA LEU A 110 -17.20 3.47 10.12
C LEU A 110 -18.60 2.94 10.46
N GLU A 111 -18.77 1.64 10.71
CA GLU A 111 -20.06 1.08 11.14
C GLU A 111 -20.54 1.65 12.46
N ARG A 112 -19.64 1.76 13.44
CA ARG A 112 -20.00 2.29 14.76
C ARG A 112 -20.44 3.75 14.74
N VAL A 113 -20.02 4.52 13.72
CA VAL A 113 -20.51 5.89 13.49
C VAL A 113 -21.65 5.96 12.46
N GLY A 114 -22.23 4.84 12.04
CA GLY A 114 -23.36 4.76 11.12
C GLY A 114 -23.04 4.96 9.64
N ARG A 115 -21.77 4.84 9.22
CA ARG A 115 -21.29 4.99 7.83
C ARG A 115 -21.17 3.65 7.10
N ASP A 116 -22.25 2.86 7.10
CA ASP A 116 -22.25 1.46 6.64
C ASP A 116 -21.83 1.26 5.17
N VAL A 117 -22.18 2.19 4.29
CA VAL A 117 -21.80 2.12 2.86
C VAL A 117 -20.29 2.15 2.70
N GLU A 118 -19.63 3.06 3.41
CA GLU A 118 -18.18 3.19 3.38
C GLU A 118 -17.52 2.00 4.06
N ALA A 119 -18.08 1.53 5.17
CA ALA A 119 -17.57 0.35 5.87
C ALA A 119 -17.56 -0.89 4.96
N ARG A 120 -18.63 -1.14 4.21
CA ARG A 120 -18.67 -2.24 3.22
C ARG A 120 -17.56 -2.11 2.19
N GLY A 121 -17.36 -0.91 1.62
CA GLY A 121 -16.27 -0.66 0.69
C GLY A 121 -14.89 -0.97 1.28
N ARG A 122 -14.65 -0.63 2.55
CA ARG A 122 -13.39 -0.94 3.23
C ARG A 122 -13.19 -2.44 3.46
N ARG A 123 -14.24 -3.20 3.76
CA ARG A 123 -14.16 -4.67 3.85
C ARG A 123 -13.87 -5.34 2.52
N GLU A 124 -14.49 -4.87 1.45
CA GLU A 124 -14.23 -5.38 0.10
C GLU A 124 -12.76 -5.19 -0.29
N ILE A 125 -12.19 -4.03 0.03
CA ILE A 125 -10.76 -3.75 -0.15
C ILE A 125 -9.93 -4.71 0.72
N ALA A 126 -10.24 -4.86 2.01
CA ALA A 126 -9.52 -5.76 2.91
C ALA A 126 -9.53 -7.22 2.41
N ALA A 127 -10.68 -7.70 1.94
CA ALA A 127 -10.84 -9.04 1.38
C ALA A 127 -10.03 -9.22 0.08
N THR A 128 -10.00 -8.20 -0.77
CA THR A 128 -9.20 -8.21 -2.01
C THR A 128 -7.70 -8.30 -1.70
N ILE A 129 -7.23 -7.53 -0.71
CA ILE A 129 -5.83 -7.57 -0.27
C ILE A 129 -5.47 -8.96 0.27
N ARG A 130 -6.27 -9.52 1.18
CA ARG A 130 -6.03 -10.86 1.74
C ARG A 130 -5.95 -11.92 0.64
N ARG A 131 -6.87 -11.88 -0.33
CA ARG A 131 -6.89 -12.83 -1.45
C ARG A 131 -5.60 -12.79 -2.27
N ARG A 132 -5.06 -11.59 -2.54
CA ARG A 132 -3.80 -11.43 -3.28
C ARG A 132 -2.62 -12.04 -2.54
N ILE A 133 -2.52 -11.81 -1.23
CA ILE A 133 -1.44 -12.36 -0.40
C ILE A 133 -1.49 -13.90 -0.42
N THR A 134 -2.67 -14.50 -0.30
CA THR A 134 -2.80 -15.97 -0.31
C THR A 134 -2.52 -16.58 -1.69
N SER A 135 -2.87 -15.90 -2.79
CA SER A 135 -2.56 -16.38 -4.15
C SER A 135 -1.06 -16.35 -4.47
N ASP A 136 -0.31 -15.39 -3.91
CA ASP A 136 1.13 -15.24 -4.13
C ASP A 136 1.96 -16.33 -3.41
N GLN A 137 1.40 -16.96 -2.37
CA GLN A 137 2.03 -18.06 -1.62
C GLN A 137 1.84 -19.44 -2.26
N SER A 138 1.07 -19.53 -3.34
CA SER A 138 0.70 -20.80 -4.01
C SER A 138 1.40 -21.02 -5.36
N GLY A 139 2.38 -20.16 -5.70
CA GLY A 139 3.13 -20.18 -6.96
C GLY A 139 4.58 -20.60 -6.78
#